data_AF-A0A2V9MRF7-F1
#
_entry.id   AF-A0A2V9MRF7-F1
#
_cell.length_a   1.000
_cell.length_b   1.000
_cell.length_c   1.000
_cell.angle_alpha   90.00
_cell.angle_beta   90.00
_cell.angle_gamma   90.00
#
_symmetry.space_group_name_H-M   'P 1'
#
loop_
_entity.id
_entity.type
_entity.pdbx_description
1 polymer ?
#
loop_
_entity_poly.entity_id
_entity_poly.type
_entity_poly.pdbx_seq_one_letter_code
_entity_poly.pdbx_strand_id
1 'polypeptide(L)'
;MNVDSKAFRRARVARDVRFDGRFFVGILSTKIYCRPSCPVPTVPDKNVRYFPTAAAATEAGFRPCMRCRPECSPGSPAWLGTPSTVSRALRLIGESGLEEGGVEGLAERLGVGSRHLRRLFIQHLGATPSTVAHTRRLQFAKRLIDETAM
;
A
#
# COMPACT_ATOMS: atom_id res chain seq x y z
N MET A 1 3.47 23.38 -19.35
CA MET A 1 2.34 22.98 -18.47
C MET A 1 2.34 23.90 -17.27
N ASN A 2 1.28 24.68 -17.08
CA ASN A 2 1.19 25.64 -15.97
C ASN A 2 0.89 24.86 -14.68
N VAL A 3 1.90 24.66 -13.85
CA VAL A 3 1.81 23.88 -12.62
C VAL A 3 1.07 24.72 -11.58
N ASP A 4 -0.21 24.42 -11.31
CA ASP A 4 -0.93 25.02 -10.19
C ASP A 4 -0.31 24.55 -8.86
N SER A 5 0.71 25.31 -8.44
CA SER A 5 1.50 25.05 -7.24
C SER A 5 0.64 25.06 -5.97
N LYS A 6 -0.49 25.78 -5.97
CA LYS A 6 -1.42 25.82 -4.83
C LYS A 6 -2.27 24.56 -4.75
N ALA A 7 -2.74 24.02 -5.90
CA ALA A 7 -3.42 22.72 -5.93
C ALA A 7 -2.48 21.58 -5.51
N PHE A 8 -1.25 21.55 -6.05
CA PHE A 8 -0.29 20.50 -5.71
C PHE A 8 0.14 20.54 -4.25
N ARG A 9 0.31 21.74 -3.68
CA ARG A 9 0.54 21.90 -2.24
C ARG A 9 -0.61 21.32 -1.41
N ARG A 10 -1.86 21.65 -1.75
CA ARG A 10 -3.04 21.13 -1.04
C ARG A 10 -3.09 19.61 -1.10
N ALA A 11 -2.91 19.02 -2.28
CA ALA A 11 -2.89 17.58 -2.47
C ALA A 11 -1.76 16.90 -1.66
N ARG A 12 -0.55 17.49 -1.67
CA ARG A 12 0.61 17.00 -0.88
C ARG A 12 0.35 17.02 0.62
N VAL A 13 -0.17 18.13 1.14
CA VAL A 13 -0.45 18.30 2.58
C VAL A 13 -1.57 17.37 3.02
N ALA A 14 -2.62 17.22 2.21
CA ALA A 14 -3.73 16.31 2.48
C ALA A 14 -3.40 14.83 2.25
N ARG A 15 -2.21 14.51 1.69
CA ARG A 15 -1.82 13.17 1.25
C ARG A 15 -2.86 12.51 0.33
N ASP A 16 -3.40 13.29 -0.60
CA ASP A 16 -4.50 12.88 -1.46
C ASP A 16 -4.04 11.86 -2.52
N VAL A 17 -4.43 10.59 -2.31
CA VAL A 17 -4.10 9.46 -3.19
C VAL A 17 -4.60 9.64 -4.63
N ARG A 18 -5.62 10.47 -4.86
CA ARG A 18 -6.15 10.75 -6.21
C ARG A 18 -5.17 11.51 -7.09
N PHE A 19 -4.13 12.08 -6.49
CA PHE A 19 -3.07 12.79 -7.21
C PHE A 19 -1.80 11.94 -7.41
N ASP A 20 -1.76 10.71 -6.89
CA ASP A 20 -0.64 9.82 -7.13
C ASP A 20 -0.47 9.56 -8.64
N GLY A 21 0.74 9.75 -9.15
CA GLY A 21 1.05 9.64 -10.58
C GLY A 21 0.67 10.86 -11.43
N ARG A 22 -0.12 11.81 -10.90
CA ARG A 22 -0.43 13.08 -11.60
C ARG A 22 0.70 14.11 -11.50
N PHE A 23 1.43 14.07 -10.40
CA PHE A 23 2.66 14.83 -10.19
C PHE A 23 3.52 14.16 -9.11
N PHE A 24 4.77 14.59 -9.03
CA PHE A 24 5.75 14.08 -8.08
C PHE A 24 6.35 15.24 -7.28
N VAL A 25 6.74 14.95 -6.04
CA VAL A 25 7.23 15.93 -5.07
C VAL A 25 8.71 15.67 -4.84
N GLY A 26 9.58 16.53 -5.37
CA GLY A 26 11.01 16.54 -5.07
C GLY A 26 11.32 17.34 -3.82
N ILE A 27 12.10 16.74 -2.92
CA ILE A 27 12.58 17.35 -1.68
C ILE A 27 13.99 17.87 -1.93
N LEU A 28 14.17 19.19 -1.88
CA LEU A 28 15.42 19.86 -2.27
C LEU A 28 16.61 19.43 -1.40
N SER A 29 16.38 19.26 -0.10
CA SER A 29 17.44 18.94 0.88
C SER A 29 18.00 17.53 0.73
N THR A 30 17.15 16.54 0.42
CA THR A 30 17.56 15.14 0.33
C THR A 30 17.75 14.64 -1.11
N LYS A 31 17.33 15.45 -2.10
CA LYS A 31 17.24 15.04 -3.50
C LYS A 31 16.45 13.74 -3.66
N ILE A 32 15.36 13.60 -2.91
CA ILE A 32 14.42 12.48 -3.03
C ILE A 32 13.14 12.99 -3.66
N TYR A 33 12.58 12.27 -4.63
CA TYR A 33 11.23 12.51 -5.10
C TYR A 33 10.25 11.45 -4.59
N CYS A 34 9.02 11.89 -4.34
CA CYS A 34 7.95 11.13 -3.69
C CYS A 34 6.63 11.29 -4.46
N ARG A 35 5.66 10.42 -4.15
CA ARG A 35 4.25 10.65 -4.47
C ARG A 35 3.61 11.66 -3.51
N PRO A 36 2.50 12.31 -3.89
CA PRO A 36 1.73 13.18 -3.00
C PRO A 36 1.21 12.46 -1.74
N SER A 37 0.83 11.18 -1.85
CA SER A 37 0.35 10.36 -0.73
C SER A 37 1.44 9.82 0.21
N CYS A 38 2.72 10.19 -0.02
CA CYS A 38 3.83 9.60 0.72
C CYS A 38 3.65 9.74 2.25
N PRO A 39 3.80 8.66 3.03
CA PRO A 39 3.59 8.70 4.49
C PRO A 39 4.72 9.42 5.23
N VAL A 40 5.82 9.78 4.54
CA VAL A 40 6.92 10.56 5.11
C VAL A 40 6.39 11.93 5.59
N PRO A 41 6.90 12.49 6.71
CA PRO A 41 6.50 13.81 7.17
C PRO A 41 6.63 14.87 6.07
N THR A 42 5.63 15.75 5.98
CA THR A 42 5.63 16.83 4.99
C THR A 42 6.69 17.87 5.33
N VAL A 43 7.54 18.17 4.35
CA VAL A 43 8.55 19.23 4.48
C VAL A 43 7.94 20.63 4.21
N PRO A 44 8.58 21.71 4.68
CA PRO A 44 8.20 23.08 4.33
C PRO A 44 8.24 23.33 2.82
N ASP A 45 7.33 24.17 2.33
CA ASP A 45 7.18 24.42 0.88
C ASP A 45 8.44 24.98 0.22
N LYS A 46 9.26 25.75 0.95
CA LYS A 46 10.55 26.25 0.47
C LYS A 46 11.53 25.15 0.03
N ASN A 47 11.35 23.93 0.54
CA ASN A 47 12.19 22.77 0.25
C ASN A 47 11.52 21.81 -0.73
N VAL A 48 10.48 22.24 -1.44
CA VAL A 48 9.70 21.41 -2.37
C VAL A 48 9.81 21.92 -3.79
N ARG A 49 9.99 20.99 -4.73
CA ARG A 49 9.81 21.21 -6.16
C ARG A 49 8.84 20.17 -6.72
N TYR A 50 7.91 20.60 -7.56
CA TYR A 50 6.97 19.68 -8.19
C TYR A 50 7.45 19.28 -9.58
N PHE A 51 7.23 18.02 -9.96
CA PHE A 51 7.56 17.45 -11.26
C PHE A 51 6.34 16.81 -11.90
N PRO A 52 6.14 16.93 -13.23
CA PRO A 52 5.01 16.32 -13.92
C PRO A 52 5.13 14.79 -14.01
N THR A 53 6.36 14.26 -14.06
CA THR A 53 6.62 12.82 -14.19
C THR A 53 7.78 12.39 -13.29
N ALA A 54 7.84 11.10 -12.98
CA ALA A 54 8.98 10.50 -12.27
C ALA A 54 10.28 10.63 -13.07
N ALA A 55 10.20 10.53 -14.40
CA ALA A 55 11.32 10.73 -15.31
C ALA A 55 11.90 12.16 -15.19
N ALA A 56 11.04 13.19 -15.22
CA ALA A 56 11.48 14.58 -15.07
C ALA A 56 12.16 14.85 -13.71
N ALA A 57 11.69 14.19 -12.64
CA ALA A 57 12.36 14.27 -11.33
C ALA A 57 13.74 13.60 -11.35
N THR A 58 13.85 12.46 -12.03
CA THR A 58 15.10 11.69 -12.15
C THR A 58 16.13 12.43 -13.00
N GLU A 59 15.73 13.01 -14.13
CA GLU A 59 16.56 13.89 -14.96
C GLU A 59 17.06 15.12 -14.20
N ALA A 60 16.24 15.65 -13.29
CA ALA A 60 16.63 16.75 -12.40
C ALA A 60 17.55 16.32 -11.23
N GLY A 61 18.00 15.06 -11.20
CA GLY A 61 18.95 14.52 -10.22
C GLY A 61 18.33 14.07 -8.89
N PHE A 62 17.01 13.82 -8.85
CA PHE A 62 16.35 13.30 -7.65
C PHE A 62 16.27 11.77 -7.71
N ARG A 63 16.52 11.12 -6.57
CA ARG A 63 16.38 9.67 -6.39
C ARG A 63 14.96 9.30 -5.94
N PRO A 64 14.44 8.13 -6.32
CA PRO A 64 13.11 7.71 -5.88
C PRO A 64 13.06 7.42 -4.39
N CYS A 65 11.92 7.75 -3.77
CA CYS A 65 11.66 7.42 -2.38
C CYS A 65 11.42 5.91 -2.18
N MET A 66 12.23 5.29 -1.35
CA MET A 66 12.07 3.86 -1.00
C MET A 66 10.78 3.55 -0.23
N ARG A 67 10.12 4.57 0.36
CA ARG A 67 8.90 4.37 1.15
C ARG A 67 7.62 4.34 0.33
N CYS A 68 7.50 5.24 -0.65
CA CYS A 68 6.32 5.32 -1.53
C CYS A 68 6.57 4.77 -2.94
N ARG A 69 7.79 4.34 -3.26
CA ARG A 69 8.15 3.69 -4.52
C ARG A 69 7.55 4.38 -5.77
N PRO A 70 7.79 5.69 -5.96
CA PRO A 70 7.20 6.46 -7.05
C PRO A 70 7.71 6.04 -8.44
N GLU A 71 8.81 5.30 -8.50
CA GLU A 71 9.39 4.71 -9.70
C GLU A 71 8.64 3.47 -10.21
N CYS A 72 7.85 2.83 -9.35
CA CYS A 72 7.14 1.61 -9.71
C CYS A 72 5.87 1.90 -10.52
N SER A 73 5.45 0.93 -11.33
CA SER A 73 4.19 1.06 -12.09
C SER A 73 2.99 1.20 -11.14
N PRO A 74 2.02 2.09 -11.42
CA PRO A 74 0.79 2.20 -10.64
C PRO A 74 0.08 0.84 -10.48
N GLY A 75 -0.34 0.53 -9.25
CA GLY A 75 -1.02 -0.73 -8.93
C GLY A 75 -0.09 -1.94 -8.75
N SER A 76 1.21 -1.83 -9.05
CA SER A 76 2.17 -2.90 -8.72
C SER A 76 2.27 -3.13 -7.20
N PRO A 77 2.69 -4.33 -6.73
CA PRO A 77 2.86 -4.58 -5.30
C PRO A 77 3.80 -3.59 -4.61
N ALA A 78 4.89 -3.21 -5.29
CA ALA A 78 5.83 -2.22 -4.78
C ALA A 78 5.20 -0.81 -4.66
N TRP A 79 4.32 -0.45 -5.59
CA TRP A 79 3.56 0.81 -5.53
C TRP A 79 2.54 0.82 -4.38
N LEU A 80 1.77 -0.26 -4.25
CA LEU A 80 0.73 -0.37 -3.22
C LEU A 80 1.32 -0.47 -1.82
N GLY A 81 2.48 -1.10 -1.65
CA GLY A 81 3.14 -1.29 -0.36
C GLY A 81 2.40 -2.31 0.50
N THR A 82 2.24 -2.04 1.79
CA THR A 82 1.67 -3.00 2.76
C THR A 82 0.25 -3.53 2.43
N PRO A 83 -0.67 -2.78 1.79
CA PRO A 83 -1.90 -3.33 1.23
C PRO A 83 -1.67 -4.57 0.35
N SER A 84 -0.62 -4.58 -0.48
CA SER A 84 -0.33 -5.74 -1.35
C SER A 84 0.00 -7.01 -0.56
N THR A 85 0.67 -6.88 0.60
CA THR A 85 0.91 -8.00 1.52
C THR A 85 -0.40 -8.55 2.07
N VAL A 86 -1.33 -7.67 2.47
CA VAL A 86 -2.66 -8.08 2.97
C VAL A 86 -3.48 -8.72 1.86
N SER A 87 -3.52 -8.14 0.65
CA SER A 87 -4.21 -8.73 -0.51
C SER A 87 -3.67 -10.11 -0.86
N ARG A 88 -2.35 -10.30 -0.84
CA ARG A 88 -1.73 -11.61 -1.04
C ARG A 88 -2.10 -12.59 0.08
N ALA A 89 -2.08 -12.14 1.34
CA ALA A 89 -2.48 -12.97 2.48
C ALA A 89 -3.94 -13.42 2.39
N LEU A 90 -4.85 -12.54 2.00
CA LEU A 90 -6.27 -12.87 1.77
C LEU A 90 -6.46 -13.92 0.68
N ARG A 91 -5.64 -13.87 -0.38
CA ARG A 91 -5.64 -14.87 -1.44
C ARG A 91 -5.22 -16.24 -0.89
N LEU A 92 -4.10 -16.29 -0.17
CA LEU A 92 -3.61 -17.53 0.45
C LEU A 92 -4.62 -18.13 1.43
N ILE A 93 -5.26 -17.32 2.26
CA ILE A 93 -6.34 -17.77 3.15
C ILE A 93 -7.53 -18.32 2.35
N GLY A 94 -7.80 -17.80 1.15
CA GLY A 94 -8.85 -18.32 0.28
C GLY A 94 -8.53 -19.65 -0.38
N GLU A 95 -7.27 -19.84 -0.77
CA GLU A 95 -6.81 -21.04 -1.47
C GLU A 95 -6.62 -22.22 -0.51
N SER A 96 -5.96 -22.00 0.63
CA SER A 96 -5.55 -23.07 1.55
C SER A 96 -6.13 -22.92 2.97
N GLY A 97 -6.85 -21.84 3.27
CA GLY A 97 -7.19 -21.51 4.66
C GLY A 97 -5.95 -21.23 5.51
N LEU A 98 -6.08 -21.43 6.83
CA LEU A 98 -4.94 -21.50 7.76
C LEU A 98 -4.65 -22.99 8.03
N GLU A 99 -3.63 -23.53 7.36
CA GLU A 99 -3.15 -24.91 7.53
C GLU A 99 -2.31 -25.07 8.81
N GLU A 100 -1.63 -26.22 8.96
CA GLU A 100 -0.63 -26.43 10.01
C GLU A 100 0.42 -25.30 9.98
N GLY A 101 0.60 -24.63 11.12
CA GLY A 101 1.41 -23.41 11.24
C GLY A 101 0.60 -22.12 11.37
N GLY A 102 -0.71 -22.12 11.11
CA GLY A 102 -1.60 -21.01 11.46
C GLY A 102 -1.16 -19.65 10.88
N VAL A 103 -1.15 -18.61 11.73
CA VAL A 103 -0.75 -17.25 11.31
C VAL A 103 0.75 -17.15 11.09
N GLU A 104 1.53 -17.94 11.83
CA GLU A 104 2.98 -18.00 11.78
C GLU A 104 3.45 -18.54 10.41
N GLY A 105 2.90 -19.68 9.96
CA GLY A 105 3.20 -20.25 8.64
C GLY A 105 2.72 -19.34 7.50
N LEU A 106 1.56 -18.69 7.64
CA LEU A 106 1.11 -17.68 6.67
C LEU A 106 2.10 -16.51 6.56
N ALA A 107 2.62 -16.03 7.69
CA ALA A 107 3.57 -14.93 7.74
C ALA A 107 4.91 -15.32 7.09
N GLU A 108 5.39 -16.53 7.33
CA GLU A 108 6.59 -17.09 6.71
C GLU A 108 6.47 -17.15 5.18
N ARG A 109 5.35 -17.68 4.64
CA ARG A 109 5.07 -17.70 3.19
C ARG A 109 5.04 -16.30 2.55
N LEU A 110 4.74 -15.28 3.35
CA LEU A 110 4.71 -13.87 2.94
C LEU A 110 6.05 -13.14 3.16
N GLY A 111 7.03 -13.77 3.82
CA GLY A 111 8.32 -13.17 4.15
C GLY A 111 8.22 -12.05 5.19
N VAL A 112 7.25 -12.11 6.11
CA VAL A 112 7.03 -11.11 7.17
C VAL A 112 6.88 -11.76 8.53
N GLY A 113 7.12 -11.01 9.61
CA GLY A 113 6.83 -11.49 10.97
C GLY A 113 5.32 -11.56 11.26
N SER A 114 4.88 -12.57 12.01
CA SER A 114 3.46 -12.76 12.37
C SER A 114 2.86 -11.56 13.11
N ARG A 115 3.62 -10.93 14.01
CA ARG A 115 3.24 -9.67 14.68
C ARG A 115 3.01 -8.53 13.69
N HIS A 116 3.88 -8.43 12.66
CA HIS A 116 3.73 -7.43 11.61
C HIS A 116 2.48 -7.71 10.78
N LEU A 117 2.26 -8.97 10.39
CA LEU A 117 1.09 -9.40 9.63
C LEU A 117 -0.21 -9.09 10.37
N ARG A 118 -0.31 -9.44 11.66
CA ARG A 118 -1.48 -9.12 12.51
C ARG A 118 -1.75 -7.62 12.53
N ARG A 119 -0.71 -6.79 12.70
CA ARG A 119 -0.84 -5.32 12.68
C ARG A 119 -1.37 -4.81 11.33
N LEU A 120 -0.87 -5.33 10.21
CA LEU A 120 -1.34 -4.93 8.88
C LEU A 120 -2.81 -5.32 8.65
N PHE A 121 -3.21 -6.50 9.09
CA PHE A 121 -4.59 -6.96 9.01
C PHE A 121 -5.56 -6.07 9.78
N ILE A 122 -5.22 -5.71 11.03
CA ILE A 122 -6.00 -4.75 11.81
C ILE A 122 -6.04 -3.37 11.13
N GLN A 123 -4.89 -2.89 10.65
CA GLN A 123 -4.79 -1.57 10.01
C GLN A 123 -5.64 -1.46 8.73
N HIS A 124 -5.66 -2.50 7.89
CA HIS A 124 -6.28 -2.46 6.56
C HIS A 124 -7.69 -3.06 6.50
N LEU A 125 -8.03 -3.98 7.41
CA LEU A 125 -9.30 -4.73 7.41
C LEU A 125 -10.08 -4.65 8.73
N GLY A 126 -9.47 -4.14 9.81
CA GLY A 126 -10.10 -4.11 11.13
C GLY A 126 -10.23 -5.48 11.82
N ALA A 127 -9.70 -6.56 11.23
CA ALA A 127 -9.83 -7.93 11.73
C ALA A 127 -8.49 -8.66 11.65
N THR A 128 -8.24 -9.64 12.54
CA THR A 128 -7.01 -10.44 12.52
C THR A 128 -7.02 -11.50 11.40
N PRO A 129 -5.86 -12.04 10.99
CA PRO A 129 -5.82 -13.13 10.01
C PRO A 129 -6.68 -14.34 10.42
N SER A 130 -6.65 -14.71 11.72
CA SER A 130 -7.45 -15.82 12.26
C SER A 130 -8.94 -15.54 12.18
N THR A 131 -9.37 -14.31 12.50
CA THR A 131 -10.79 -13.90 12.37
C THR A 131 -11.25 -14.01 10.93
N VAL A 132 -10.47 -13.48 9.98
CA VAL A 132 -10.81 -13.54 8.54
C VAL A 132 -10.92 -14.98 8.05
N ALA A 133 -9.97 -15.85 8.42
CA ALA A 133 -10.00 -17.26 8.06
C ALA A 133 -11.21 -17.99 8.67
N HIS A 134 -11.53 -17.71 9.94
CA HIS A 134 -12.69 -18.29 10.61
C HIS A 134 -14.00 -17.87 9.95
N THR A 135 -14.19 -16.57 9.68
CA THR A 135 -15.37 -16.05 8.98
C THR A 135 -15.53 -16.70 7.61
N ARG A 136 -14.44 -16.88 6.85
CA ARG A 136 -14.50 -17.58 5.55
C ARG A 136 -14.93 -19.04 5.68
N ARG A 137 -14.40 -19.77 6.66
CA ARG A 137 -14.80 -21.16 6.93
C ARG A 137 -16.29 -21.25 7.24
N LEU A 138 -16.81 -20.36 8.09
CA LEU A 138 -18.24 -20.31 8.40
C LEU A 138 -19.10 -19.98 7.17
N GLN A 139 -18.69 -18.99 6.36
CA GLN A 139 -19.41 -18.64 5.13
C GLN A 139 -19.38 -19.75 4.07
N PHE A 140 -18.31 -20.56 4.04
CA PHE A 140 -18.23 -21.73 3.18
C PHE A 140 -19.15 -22.85 3.66
N ALA A 141 -19.10 -23.19 4.96
CA ALA A 141 -19.99 -24.19 5.56
C ALA A 141 -21.47 -23.82 5.39
N LYS A 142 -21.82 -22.55 5.62
CA LYS A 142 -23.17 -22.04 5.39
C LYS A 142 -23.61 -22.27 3.94
N ARG A 143 -22.78 -21.90 2.97
CA ARG A 143 -23.08 -22.11 1.54
C ARG A 143 -23.30 -23.57 1.20
N LEU A 144 -22.47 -24.47 1.72
CA LEU A 144 -22.66 -25.91 1.52
C LEU A 144 -24.02 -26.36 2.04
N ILE A 145 -24.42 -25.95 3.25
CA ILE A 145 -25.74 -26.30 3.82
C ILE A 145 -26.88 -25.74 2.96
N ASP A 146 -26.78 -24.46 2.55
CA ASP A 146 -27.78 -23.80 1.72
C ASP A 146 -27.90 -24.47 0.33
N GLU A 147 -26.81 -24.98 -0.24
CA GLU A 147 -26.74 -25.57 -1.59
C GLU A 147 -27.01 -27.09 -1.62
N THR A 148 -26.76 -27.84 -0.53
CA THR A 148 -27.02 -29.29 -0.48
C THR A 148 -28.42 -29.67 -0.02
N ALA A 149 -29.21 -28.73 0.50
CA ALA A 149 -30.60 -28.96 0.89
C ALA A 149 -31.60 -28.88 -0.28
N MET A 150 -31.14 -29.09 -1.53
CA MET A 150 -31.96 -29.19 -2.75
C MET A 150 -31.79 -30.54 -3.44
#